data_AF-A0A847K1F9-F1
#
_entry.id   AF-A0A847K1F9-F1
#
_cell.length_a   1.000
_cell.length_b   1.000
_cell.length_c   1.000
_cell.angle_alpha   90.00
_cell.angle_beta   90.00
_cell.angle_gamma   90.00
#
_symmetry.space_group_name_H-M   'P 1'
#
loop_
_entity.id
_entity.type
_entity.pdbx_description
1 polymer ?
#
loop_
_entity_poly.entity_id
_entity_poly.type
_entity_poly.pdbx_seq_one_letter_code
_entity_poly.pdbx_strand_id
1 'polypeptide(L)'
;MSASTDLVARIGENAALPANRPIDRARRITQALLLGGSGGVVVGALLNIQELKVTDMLLLVVPLLVVFMARFYAWHIMKPKPTGDPIPVVARTLATSESVHLRQVRSASSNGLLVPVVAQPVGGLEPFRSVIMIQQTDPSEPLVDPEVGTLLALQQVEPGLGELANIAQMTPEQEELMEQLRRRPRMLSNRAPSLPMRRNALERKPTSSAIEFWASTAVGFVAIVAFAWWIV
;
A
#
# COMPACT_ATOMS: atom_id res chain seq x y z
N MET A 1 -14.23 -29.11 -1.63
CA MET A 1 -13.24 -29.08 -0.52
C MET A 1 -11.90 -28.63 -1.10
N SER A 2 -11.53 -27.35 -0.96
CA SER A 2 -10.25 -26.76 -1.42
C SER A 2 -9.59 -25.94 -0.28
N ALA A 3 -9.39 -26.61 0.86
CA ALA A 3 -9.12 -25.96 2.14
C ALA A 3 -7.67 -25.50 2.36
N SER A 4 -6.79 -25.54 1.35
CA SER A 4 -5.36 -25.22 1.53
C SER A 4 -4.72 -24.35 0.45
N THR A 5 -5.44 -23.97 -0.61
CA THR A 5 -4.78 -23.53 -1.85
C THR A 5 -4.39 -22.05 -1.88
N ASP A 6 -5.05 -21.18 -1.11
CA ASP A 6 -4.80 -19.73 -1.20
C ASP A 6 -4.67 -19.07 0.19
N LEU A 7 -3.58 -19.34 0.92
CA LEU A 7 -3.37 -18.78 2.26
C LEU A 7 -3.11 -17.26 2.21
N VAL A 8 -2.30 -16.78 1.27
CA VAL A 8 -2.01 -15.35 1.11
C VAL A 8 -3.24 -14.64 0.56
N ALA A 9 -3.94 -15.21 -0.42
CA ALA A 9 -5.16 -14.60 -0.94
C ALA A 9 -6.25 -14.55 0.14
N ARG A 10 -6.43 -15.61 0.95
CA ARG A 10 -7.40 -15.59 2.06
C ARG A 10 -7.03 -14.61 3.16
N ILE A 11 -5.75 -14.50 3.53
CA ILE A 11 -5.33 -13.49 4.51
C ILE A 11 -5.56 -12.11 3.92
N GLY A 12 -5.18 -11.86 2.66
CA GLY A 12 -5.37 -10.57 1.99
C GLY A 12 -6.84 -10.17 1.79
N GLU A 13 -7.71 -11.10 1.41
CA GLU A 13 -9.13 -10.83 1.16
C GLU A 13 -9.93 -10.64 2.45
N ASN A 14 -9.71 -11.48 3.46
CA ASN A 14 -10.44 -11.40 4.73
C ASN A 14 -9.97 -10.24 5.62
N ALA A 15 -8.88 -9.57 5.25
CA ALA A 15 -8.25 -8.54 6.05
C ALA A 15 -8.38 -7.11 5.48
N ALA A 16 -8.93 -6.89 4.30
CA ALA A 16 -8.70 -5.62 3.60
C ALA A 16 -9.55 -4.44 4.13
N LEU A 17 -9.03 -3.66 5.08
CA LEU A 17 -9.64 -2.39 5.49
C LEU A 17 -9.50 -1.34 4.38
N PRO A 18 -10.57 -0.57 4.11
CA PRO A 18 -10.51 0.45 3.07
C PRO A 18 -9.59 1.61 3.47
N ALA A 19 -8.83 2.11 2.49
CA ALA A 19 -7.94 3.26 2.65
C ALA A 19 -8.73 4.58 2.68
N ASN A 20 -9.43 4.82 3.79
CA ASN A 20 -10.35 5.94 3.97
C ASN A 20 -9.79 7.05 4.88
N ARG A 21 -8.50 7.03 5.23
CA ARG A 21 -7.93 8.14 6.01
C ARG A 21 -7.99 9.43 5.19
N PRO A 22 -8.05 10.60 5.83
CA PRO A 22 -8.02 11.88 5.12
C PRO A 22 -6.82 12.01 4.16
N ILE A 23 -5.66 11.48 4.57
CA ILE A 23 -4.46 11.44 3.73
C ILE A 23 -4.62 10.52 2.50
N ASP A 24 -5.27 9.36 2.64
CA ASP A 24 -5.48 8.42 1.54
C ASP A 24 -6.43 9.03 0.50
N ARG A 25 -7.50 9.69 0.97
CA ARG A 25 -8.42 10.47 0.11
C ARG A 25 -7.70 11.60 -0.60
N ALA A 26 -6.88 12.39 0.10
CA ALA A 26 -6.10 13.46 -0.51
C ALA A 26 -5.16 12.94 -1.62
N ARG A 27 -4.45 11.84 -1.38
CA ARG A 27 -3.58 11.19 -2.38
C ARG A 27 -4.36 10.69 -3.59
N ARG A 28 -5.54 10.10 -3.37
CA ARG A 28 -6.43 9.59 -4.42
C ARG A 28 -6.99 10.73 -5.28
N ILE A 29 -7.51 11.78 -4.65
CA ILE A 29 -8.10 12.96 -5.33
C ILE A 29 -7.03 13.68 -6.14
N THR A 30 -5.87 13.97 -5.55
CA THR A 30 -4.78 14.68 -6.27
C THR A 30 -4.22 13.84 -7.43
N GLN A 31 -4.13 12.51 -7.30
CA GLN A 31 -3.78 11.62 -8.41
C GLN A 31 -4.84 11.65 -9.52
N ALA A 32 -6.12 11.63 -9.16
CA ALA A 32 -7.22 11.63 -10.10
C ALA A 32 -7.34 12.96 -10.85
N LEU A 33 -7.21 14.08 -10.14
CA LEU A 33 -7.18 15.43 -10.72
C LEU A 33 -6.02 15.59 -11.68
N LEU A 34 -4.83 15.09 -11.33
CA LEU A 34 -3.67 15.16 -12.22
C LEU A 34 -3.93 14.36 -13.51
N LEU A 35 -4.45 13.14 -13.41
CA LEU A 35 -4.80 12.31 -14.56
C LEU A 35 -5.82 13.00 -15.47
N GLY A 36 -6.90 13.52 -14.88
CA GLY A 36 -7.95 14.24 -15.61
C GLY A 36 -7.43 15.51 -16.25
N GLY A 37 -6.69 16.31 -15.48
CA GLY A 37 -6.12 17.58 -15.93
C GLY A 37 -5.11 17.39 -17.06
N SER A 38 -4.27 16.36 -17.02
CA SER A 38 -3.36 16.02 -18.12
C SER A 38 -4.13 15.70 -19.42
N GLY A 39 -5.23 14.95 -19.33
CA GLY A 39 -6.11 14.72 -20.48
C GLY A 39 -6.78 16.01 -20.97
N GLY A 40 -7.22 16.86 -20.03
CA GLY A 40 -7.84 18.14 -20.33
C GLY A 40 -6.88 19.12 -21.02
N VAL A 41 -5.59 19.10 -20.65
CA VAL A 41 -4.54 19.90 -21.32
C VAL A 41 -4.45 19.52 -22.79
N VAL A 42 -4.37 18.22 -23.09
CA VAL A 42 -4.27 17.73 -24.48
C VAL A 42 -5.50 18.13 -25.28
N VAL A 43 -6.70 17.89 -24.73
CA VAL A 43 -7.95 18.21 -25.43
C VAL A 43 -8.13 19.72 -25.58
N GLY A 44 -7.89 20.51 -24.53
CA GLY A 44 -8.00 21.96 -24.55
C GLY A 44 -7.04 22.60 -25.56
N ALA A 45 -5.81 22.09 -25.67
CA ALA A 45 -4.85 22.53 -26.65
C ALA A 45 -5.26 22.17 -28.09
N LEU A 46 -5.80 20.97 -28.31
CA LEU A 46 -6.26 20.53 -29.63
C LEU A 46 -7.49 21.33 -30.10
N LEU A 47 -8.44 21.61 -29.19
CA LEU A 47 -9.65 22.37 -29.52
C LEU A 47 -9.34 23.82 -29.90
N ASN A 48 -8.29 24.41 -29.35
CA ASN A 48 -7.94 25.82 -29.54
C ASN A 48 -6.60 26.01 -30.28
N ILE A 49 -6.16 25.01 -31.05
CA ILE A 49 -4.81 24.98 -31.64
C ILE A 49 -4.52 26.15 -32.58
N GLN A 50 -5.56 26.74 -33.19
CA GLN A 50 -5.44 27.86 -34.12
C GLN A 50 -5.33 29.22 -33.41
N GLU A 51 -5.79 29.30 -32.17
CA GLU A 51 -5.96 30.56 -31.43
C GLU A 51 -4.95 30.69 -30.28
N LEU A 52 -4.44 29.56 -29.76
CA LEU A 52 -3.44 29.52 -28.69
C LEU A 52 -2.08 30.04 -29.16
N LYS A 53 -1.63 31.15 -28.57
CA LYS A 53 -0.24 31.60 -28.68
C LYS A 53 0.65 30.75 -27.77
N VAL A 54 1.96 30.80 -28.01
CA VAL A 54 2.96 30.09 -27.18
C VAL A 54 2.86 30.49 -25.70
N THR A 55 2.53 31.76 -25.40
CA THR A 55 2.28 32.24 -24.03
C THR A 55 1.06 31.58 -23.38
N ASP A 56 0.00 31.34 -24.16
CA ASP A 56 -1.26 30.78 -23.64
C ASP A 56 -1.09 29.27 -23.40
N MET A 57 -0.26 28.61 -24.21
CA MET A 57 0.19 27.24 -23.92
C MET A 57 0.97 27.13 -22.60
N LEU A 58 1.81 28.12 -22.25
CA LEU A 58 2.50 28.12 -20.96
C LEU A 58 1.52 28.34 -19.80
N LEU A 59 0.53 29.22 -19.98
CA LEU A 59 -0.52 29.46 -18.98
C LEU A 59 -1.38 28.22 -18.73
N LEU A 60 -1.65 27.43 -19.77
CA LEU A 60 -2.41 26.18 -19.69
C LEU A 60 -1.75 25.11 -18.80
N VAL A 61 -0.44 25.20 -18.59
CA VAL A 61 0.33 24.31 -17.70
C VAL A 61 0.23 24.72 -16.23
N VAL A 62 -0.09 25.99 -15.94
CA VAL A 62 -0.12 26.53 -14.55
C VAL A 62 -1.09 25.77 -13.64
N PRO A 63 -2.35 25.50 -14.03
CA PRO A 63 -3.25 24.73 -13.16
C PRO A 63 -2.76 23.29 -12.94
N LEU A 64 -2.09 22.69 -13.93
CA LEU A 64 -1.51 21.35 -13.80
C LEU A 64 -0.35 21.36 -12.78
N LEU A 65 0.48 22.40 -12.79
CA LEU A 65 1.53 22.60 -11.79
C LEU A 65 0.95 22.75 -10.38
N VAL A 66 -0.16 23.47 -10.21
CA VAL A 66 -0.85 23.58 -8.91
C VAL A 66 -1.32 22.21 -8.41
N VAL A 67 -1.96 21.42 -9.27
CA VAL A 67 -2.40 20.06 -8.93
C VAL A 67 -1.19 19.15 -8.64
N PHE A 68 -0.11 19.28 -9.41
CA PHE A 68 1.13 18.55 -9.16
C PHE A 68 1.74 18.88 -7.80
N MET A 69 1.79 20.16 -7.42
CA MET A 69 2.27 20.59 -6.10
C MET A 69 1.38 20.06 -4.97
N ALA A 70 0.05 20.07 -5.14
CA ALA A 70 -0.88 19.49 -4.18
C ALA A 70 -0.66 17.97 -4.02
N ARG A 71 -0.45 17.26 -5.13
CA ARG A 71 -0.09 15.84 -5.13
C ARG A 71 1.24 15.61 -4.39
N PHE A 72 2.27 16.40 -4.70
CA PHE A 72 3.57 16.32 -4.06
C PHE A 72 3.44 16.49 -2.55
N TYR A 73 2.70 17.50 -2.10
CA TYR A 73 2.41 17.73 -0.69
C TYR A 73 1.71 16.53 -0.03
N ALA A 74 0.66 15.97 -0.67
CA ALA A 74 -0.07 14.83 -0.15
C ALA A 74 0.77 13.54 -0.06
N TRP A 75 1.76 13.37 -0.93
CA TRP A 75 2.62 12.18 -0.95
C TRP A 75 3.85 12.30 -0.05
N HIS A 76 4.52 13.45 -0.06
CA HIS A 76 5.84 13.60 0.57
C HIS A 76 5.80 14.35 1.91
N ILE A 77 4.82 15.23 2.10
CA ILE A 77 4.77 16.10 3.28
C ILE A 77 3.75 15.57 4.29
N MET A 78 2.56 15.18 3.82
CA MET A 78 1.59 14.52 4.67
C MET A 78 2.10 13.10 5.00
N LYS A 79 2.38 12.86 6.27
CA LYS A 79 2.66 11.52 6.80
C LYS A 79 1.40 10.97 7.46
N PRO A 80 1.05 9.69 7.25
CA PRO A 80 -0.04 9.08 7.99
C PRO A 80 0.33 9.09 9.48
N LYS A 81 -0.61 9.53 10.32
CA LYS A 81 -0.45 9.42 11.78
C LYS A 81 -0.83 8.00 12.18
N PRO A 82 0.10 7.20 12.75
CA PRO A 82 -0.24 5.91 13.34
C PRO A 82 -1.30 6.11 14.43
N THR A 83 -2.19 5.14 14.57
CA THR A 83 -3.16 5.15 15.66
C THR A 83 -2.62 4.25 16.77
N GLY A 84 -1.88 4.85 17.70
CA GLY A 84 -1.20 4.14 18.79
C GLY A 84 0.27 3.87 18.51
N ASP A 85 0.96 3.36 19.53
CA ASP A 85 2.38 3.04 19.46
C ASP A 85 2.59 1.70 18.73
N PRO A 86 3.64 1.58 17.89
CA PRO A 86 3.98 0.31 17.24
C PRO A 86 4.24 -0.78 18.27
N ILE A 87 3.74 -1.99 18.01
CA ILE A 87 3.92 -3.13 18.91
C ILE A 87 5.03 -4.03 18.34
N PRO A 88 6.11 -4.32 19.07
CA PRO A 88 7.11 -5.27 18.62
C PRO A 88 6.51 -6.67 18.54
N VAL A 89 6.79 -7.39 17.46
CA VAL A 89 6.28 -8.75 17.23
C VAL A 89 7.39 -9.68 16.74
N VAL A 90 7.24 -10.98 17.03
CA VAL A 90 8.06 -12.03 16.41
C VAL A 90 7.17 -12.82 15.47
N ALA A 91 7.53 -12.83 14.19
CA ALA A 91 6.79 -13.51 13.14
C ALA A 91 7.47 -14.82 12.75
N ARG A 92 6.66 -15.86 12.53
CA ARG A 92 7.11 -17.14 11.98
C ARG A 92 6.53 -17.33 10.59
N THR A 93 7.38 -17.69 9.64
CA THR A 93 6.96 -18.04 8.28
C THR A 93 6.08 -19.28 8.27
N LEU A 94 5.03 -19.25 7.46
CA LEU A 94 4.13 -20.37 7.23
C LEU A 94 4.40 -21.03 5.88
N ALA A 95 4.22 -22.35 5.83
CA ALA A 95 4.15 -23.06 4.57
C ALA A 95 2.93 -22.58 3.77
N THR A 96 3.11 -22.41 2.46
CA THR A 96 2.02 -22.14 1.52
C THR A 96 2.16 -23.07 0.31
N SER A 97 1.02 -23.42 -0.29
CA SER A 97 0.97 -24.17 -1.55
C SER A 97 0.95 -23.26 -2.78
N GLU A 98 0.83 -21.95 -2.58
CA GLU A 98 0.84 -20.96 -3.65
C GLU A 98 2.24 -20.82 -4.26
N SER A 99 2.31 -20.91 -5.59
CA SER A 99 3.57 -20.74 -6.32
C SER A 99 4.18 -19.34 -6.08
N VAL A 100 5.51 -19.28 -6.09
CA VAL A 100 6.27 -18.02 -5.98
C VAL A 100 5.79 -16.97 -7.00
N HIS A 101 5.45 -17.42 -8.22
CA HIS A 101 4.98 -16.55 -9.30
C HIS A 101 3.65 -15.83 -8.95
N LEU A 102 2.74 -16.49 -8.25
CA LEU A 102 1.46 -15.90 -7.84
C LEU A 102 1.62 -14.91 -6.68
N ARG A 103 2.65 -15.09 -5.87
CA ARG A 103 2.94 -14.25 -4.69
C ARG A 103 3.95 -13.14 -4.97
N GLN A 104 4.52 -13.11 -6.17
CA GLN A 104 5.45 -12.08 -6.56
C GLN A 104 4.69 -10.78 -6.86
N VAL A 105 5.04 -9.72 -6.14
CA VAL A 105 4.55 -8.37 -6.43
C VAL A 105 5.62 -7.67 -7.24
N ARG A 106 5.29 -7.30 -8.47
CA ARG A 106 6.10 -6.44 -9.32
C ARG A 106 5.43 -5.09 -9.43
N SER A 107 6.01 -4.08 -8.80
CA SER A 107 5.59 -2.69 -8.88
C SER A 107 6.76 -1.83 -9.31
N ALA A 108 6.49 -0.69 -9.94
CA ALA A 108 7.52 0.25 -10.42
C ALA A 108 8.51 0.69 -9.32
N SER A 109 8.08 0.64 -8.05
CA SER A 109 8.89 1.03 -6.89
C SER A 109 9.27 -0.11 -5.95
N SER A 110 8.76 -1.33 -6.17
CA SER A 110 8.99 -2.45 -5.26
C SER A 110 8.78 -3.79 -5.96
N ASN A 111 9.83 -4.60 -5.99
CA ASN A 111 9.76 -6.01 -6.32
C ASN A 111 9.91 -6.82 -5.04
N GLY A 112 9.04 -7.80 -4.83
CA GLY A 112 9.11 -8.62 -3.63
C GLY A 112 8.22 -9.85 -3.69
N LEU A 113 8.35 -10.67 -2.66
CA LEU A 113 7.60 -11.90 -2.47
C LEU A 113 6.69 -11.77 -1.25
N LEU A 114 5.40 -12.03 -1.43
CA LEU A 114 4.44 -12.13 -0.35
C LEU A 114 4.62 -13.45 0.39
N VAL A 115 4.89 -13.38 1.69
CA VAL A 115 5.09 -14.55 2.55
C VAL A 115 4.09 -14.51 3.69
N PRO A 116 3.28 -15.57 3.87
CA PRO A 116 2.38 -15.65 5.00
C PRO A 116 3.15 -15.93 6.29
N VAL A 117 2.77 -15.23 7.35
CA VAL A 117 3.39 -15.35 8.67
C VAL A 117 2.34 -15.43 9.78
N VAL A 118 2.73 -16.03 10.89
CA VAL A 118 2.03 -15.86 12.18
C VAL A 118 2.90 -15.00 13.07
N ALA A 119 2.35 -13.89 13.55
CA ALA A 119 3.02 -12.99 14.46
C ALA A 119 2.55 -13.22 15.90
N GLN A 120 3.50 -13.27 16.83
CA GLN A 120 3.27 -13.17 18.27
C GLN A 120 3.70 -11.78 18.72
N PRO A 121 2.78 -10.96 19.23
CA PRO A 121 3.16 -9.70 19.86
C PRO A 121 3.91 -9.95 21.16
N VAL A 122 4.87 -9.06 21.42
CA VAL A 122 5.51 -8.93 22.73
C VAL A 122 4.47 -8.45 23.75
N GLY A 123 4.56 -8.94 25.00
CA GLY A 123 3.58 -8.64 26.04
C GLY A 123 2.41 -9.63 26.13
N GLY A 124 2.47 -10.76 25.41
CA GLY A 124 1.52 -11.86 25.58
C GLY A 124 0.13 -11.63 24.99
N LEU A 125 -0.02 -10.65 24.10
CA LEU A 125 -1.25 -10.46 23.33
C LEU A 125 -1.53 -11.65 22.41
N GLU A 126 -2.75 -11.74 21.90
CA GLU A 126 -3.14 -12.85 21.03
C GLU A 126 -2.30 -12.89 19.73
N PRO A 127 -1.86 -14.09 19.31
CA PRO A 127 -1.18 -14.24 18.03
C PRO A 127 -2.14 -13.98 16.87
N PHE A 128 -1.58 -13.55 15.74
CA PHE A 128 -2.35 -13.30 14.53
C PHE A 128 -1.63 -13.73 13.26
N ARG A 129 -2.39 -13.94 12.19
CA ARG A 129 -1.87 -14.17 10.84
C ARG A 129 -1.79 -12.88 10.04
N SER A 130 -0.73 -12.74 9.28
CA SER A 130 -0.48 -11.62 8.37
C SER A 130 0.34 -12.10 7.16
N VAL A 131 0.52 -11.20 6.18
CA VAL A 131 1.39 -11.37 5.04
C VAL A 131 2.46 -10.28 5.09
N ILE A 132 3.72 -10.67 4.97
CA ILE A 132 4.84 -9.74 4.82
C ILE A 132 5.31 -9.73 3.37
N MET A 133 5.89 -8.62 2.94
CA MET A 133 6.57 -8.54 1.65
C MET A 133 8.07 -8.55 1.91
N ILE A 134 8.74 -9.62 1.47
CA ILE A 134 10.20 -9.67 1.43
C ILE A 134 10.63 -8.94 0.15
N GLN A 135 11.31 -7.82 0.32
CA GLN A 135 11.81 -7.04 -0.82
C GLN A 135 13.00 -7.73 -1.45
N GLN A 136 13.04 -7.70 -2.79
CA GLN A 136 14.20 -8.16 -3.54
C GLN A 136 15.31 -7.11 -3.44
N THR A 137 16.39 -7.44 -2.73
CA THR A 137 17.54 -6.54 -2.59
C THR A 137 18.43 -6.56 -3.83
N ASP A 138 18.58 -7.73 -4.46
CA ASP A 138 19.36 -7.91 -5.69
C ASP A 138 18.46 -8.45 -6.83
N PRO A 139 18.29 -7.70 -7.94
CA PRO A 139 17.49 -8.14 -9.08
C PRO A 139 18.08 -9.36 -9.82
N SER A 140 19.36 -9.68 -9.62
CA SER A 140 20.02 -10.84 -10.23
C SER A 140 19.74 -12.15 -9.51
N GLU A 141 19.34 -12.11 -8.23
CA GLU A 141 19.00 -13.30 -7.47
C GLU A 141 17.50 -13.63 -7.61
N PRO A 142 17.14 -14.91 -7.82
CA PRO A 142 15.74 -15.30 -7.85
C PRO A 142 15.10 -15.10 -6.46
N LEU A 143 13.87 -14.61 -6.43
CA LEU A 143 13.08 -14.59 -5.19
C LEU A 143 12.77 -16.03 -4.76
N VAL A 144 13.29 -16.43 -3.61
CA VAL A 144 13.07 -17.74 -3.01
C VAL A 144 12.23 -17.60 -1.76
N ASP A 145 11.36 -18.57 -1.50
CA ASP A 145 10.65 -18.64 -0.23
C ASP A 145 11.63 -18.80 0.94
N PRO A 146 11.46 -18.04 2.03
CA PRO A 146 12.19 -18.33 3.25
C PRO A 146 11.80 -19.71 3.77
N GLU A 147 12.72 -20.34 4.51
CA GLU A 147 12.45 -21.64 5.13
C GLU A 147 11.19 -21.56 6.02
N VAL A 148 10.42 -22.64 6.04
CA VAL A 148 9.22 -22.71 6.88
C VAL A 148 9.63 -22.76 8.34
N GLY A 149 9.09 -21.86 9.15
CA GLY A 149 9.44 -21.76 10.56
C GLY A 149 10.54 -20.74 10.87
N THR A 150 11.11 -20.06 9.87
CA THR A 150 12.01 -18.93 10.08
C THR A 150 11.33 -17.88 10.96
N LEU A 151 12.05 -17.46 12.01
CA LEU A 151 11.62 -16.41 12.92
C LEU A 151 12.19 -15.07 12.46
N LEU A 152 11.31 -14.08 12.37
CA LEU A 152 11.60 -12.72 11.91
C LEU A 152 11.19 -11.75 13.01
N ALA A 153 12.09 -10.82 13.36
CA ALA A 153 11.74 -9.71 14.25
C ALA A 153 11.11 -8.59 13.43
N LEU A 154 9.87 -8.25 13.74
CA LEU A 154 9.08 -7.25 13.02
C LEU A 154 8.38 -6.33 14.02
N GLN A 155 7.76 -5.26 13.53
CA GLN A 155 6.86 -4.44 14.33
C GLN A 155 5.50 -4.38 13.65
N GLN A 156 4.46 -4.52 14.46
CA GLN A 156 3.12 -4.17 14.05
C GLN A 156 3.03 -2.65 13.97
N VAL A 157 2.70 -2.12 12.78
CA VAL A 157 2.69 -0.67 12.53
C VAL A 157 1.64 0.02 13.40
N GLU A 158 0.48 -0.62 13.58
CA GLU A 158 -0.61 -0.12 14.41
C GLU A 158 -1.28 -1.27 15.16
N PRO A 159 -1.57 -1.10 16.46
CA PRO A 159 -2.31 -2.07 17.25
C PRO A 159 -3.62 -2.50 16.57
N GLY A 160 -3.85 -3.82 16.50
CA GLY A 160 -5.07 -4.40 15.93
C GLY A 160 -5.07 -4.53 14.41
N LEU A 161 -4.01 -4.12 13.71
CA LEU A 161 -3.85 -4.31 12.26
C LEU A 161 -2.79 -5.35 11.93
N GLY A 162 -3.00 -6.13 10.88
CA GLY A 162 -2.03 -7.09 10.36
C GLY A 162 -0.84 -6.46 9.65
N GLU A 163 -0.69 -5.14 9.61
CA GLU A 163 0.46 -4.50 8.95
C GLU A 163 1.74 -4.67 9.76
N LEU A 164 2.73 -5.30 9.14
CA LEU A 164 4.03 -5.57 9.72
C LEU A 164 5.10 -4.79 8.96
N ALA A 165 6.01 -4.15 9.69
CA ALA A 165 7.16 -3.45 9.16
C ALA A 165 8.46 -4.05 9.72
N ASN A 166 9.54 -3.91 8.96
CA ASN A 166 10.87 -4.23 9.44
C ASN A 166 11.30 -3.23 10.51
N ILE A 167 12.10 -3.71 11.46
CA ILE A 167 12.72 -2.90 12.50
C ILE A 167 14.22 -2.73 12.20
N ALA A 168 14.78 -1.59 12.59
CA ALA A 168 16.22 -1.34 12.42
C ALA A 168 17.07 -2.09 13.46
N GLN A 169 16.53 -2.27 14.68
CA GLN A 169 17.20 -2.95 15.78
C GLN A 169 16.18 -3.80 16.53
N MET A 170 16.57 -5.02 16.90
CA MET A 170 15.74 -5.94 17.68
C MET A 170 15.72 -5.50 19.15
N THR A 171 14.54 -5.47 19.77
CA THR A 171 14.45 -5.16 21.21
C THR A 171 14.79 -6.39 22.06
N PRO A 172 15.27 -6.22 23.31
CA PRO A 172 15.58 -7.35 24.19
C PRO A 172 14.38 -8.28 24.43
N GLU A 173 13.18 -7.72 24.55
CA GLU A 173 11.95 -8.48 24.75
C GLU A 173 11.60 -9.36 23.52
N GLN A 174 11.91 -8.88 22.31
CA GLN A 174 11.75 -9.68 21.09
C GLN A 174 12.78 -10.81 21.01
N GLU A 175 14.00 -10.57 21.48
CA GLU A 175 15.05 -11.59 21.54
C GLU A 175 14.64 -12.73 22.47
N GLU A 176 14.14 -12.38 23.67
CA GLU A 176 13.65 -13.36 24.63
C GLU A 176 12.47 -14.16 24.07
N LEU A 177 11.49 -13.48 23.47
CA LEU A 177 10.35 -14.14 22.82
C LEU A 177 10.79 -15.06 21.69
N MET A 178 11.77 -14.63 20.88
CA MET A 178 12.31 -15.42 19.78
C MET A 178 12.99 -16.69 20.30
N GLU A 179 13.81 -16.58 21.36
CA GLU A 179 14.44 -17.72 22.00
C GLU A 179 13.42 -18.67 22.64
N GLN A 180 12.36 -18.12 23.26
CA GLN A 180 11.26 -18.90 23.80
C GLN A 180 10.54 -19.70 22.69
N LEU A 181 10.29 -19.08 21.54
CA LEU A 181 9.66 -19.70 20.38
C LEU A 181 10.56 -20.74 19.70
N ARG A 182 11.89 -20.56 19.72
CA ARG A 182 12.84 -21.60 19.28
C ARG A 182 12.75 -22.84 20.15
N ARG A 183 12.66 -22.67 21.47
CA ARG A 183 12.56 -23.79 22.42
C ARG A 183 11.18 -24.46 22.40
N ARG A 184 10.11 -23.68 22.19
CA ARG A 184 8.73 -24.16 22.20
C ARG A 184 7.94 -23.66 20.98
N PRO A 185 8.22 -24.19 19.79
CA PRO A 185 7.59 -23.71 18.55
C PRO A 185 6.07 -23.89 18.54
N ARG A 186 5.54 -24.85 19.31
CA ARG A 186 4.09 -25.10 19.39
C ARG A 186 3.29 -24.03 20.14
N MET A 187 3.94 -23.08 20.82
CA MET A 187 3.23 -21.96 21.47
C MET A 187 2.56 -21.05 20.45
N LEU A 188 3.13 -20.95 19.24
CA LEU A 188 2.55 -20.20 18.14
C LEU A 188 1.62 -21.10 17.33
N SER A 189 0.32 -20.89 17.44
CA SER A 189 -0.67 -21.64 16.68
C SER A 189 -0.71 -21.20 15.22
N ASN A 190 -0.66 -22.16 14.28
CA ASN A 190 -0.86 -21.89 12.85
C ASN A 190 -2.29 -21.44 12.52
N ARG A 191 -3.25 -21.60 13.45
CA ARG A 191 -4.67 -21.28 13.27
C ARG A 191 -5.08 -19.94 13.88
N ALA A 192 -4.12 -19.07 14.19
CA ALA A 192 -4.40 -17.73 14.71
C ALA A 192 -5.37 -16.94 13.78
N PRO A 193 -6.21 -16.04 14.32
CA PRO A 193 -7.06 -15.18 13.50
C PRO A 193 -6.21 -14.29 12.57
N SER A 194 -6.71 -13.99 11.37
CA SER A 194 -6.07 -13.00 10.49
C SER A 194 -6.49 -11.61 10.92
N LEU A 195 -5.54 -10.71 11.17
CA LEU A 195 -5.86 -9.31 11.44
C LEU A 195 -6.03 -8.51 10.15
N PRO A 196 -6.87 -7.45 10.17
CA PRO A 196 -7.08 -6.62 9.01
C PRO A 196 -5.82 -5.84 8.59
N MET A 197 -5.55 -5.77 7.29
CA MET A 197 -4.50 -4.98 6.65
C MET A 197 -5.14 -3.85 5.85
N ARG A 198 -4.59 -2.64 5.89
CA ARG A 198 -5.08 -1.55 5.06
C ARG A 198 -4.72 -1.80 3.60
N ARG A 199 -5.67 -1.48 2.74
CA ARG A 199 -5.46 -1.38 1.31
C ARG A 199 -4.53 -0.22 0.97
N ASN A 200 -3.94 -0.27 -0.22
CA ASN A 200 -3.17 0.87 -0.74
C ASN A 200 -4.10 2.08 -0.96
N ALA A 201 -3.59 3.30 -0.75
CA ALA A 201 -4.34 4.56 -0.91
C ALA A 201 -5.00 4.73 -2.28
N LEU A 202 -4.44 4.12 -3.33
CA LEU A 202 -4.98 4.17 -4.70
C LEU A 202 -5.97 3.05 -5.03
N GLU A 203 -6.14 2.05 -4.15
CA GLU A 203 -7.11 0.99 -4.39
C GLU A 203 -8.54 1.54 -4.37
N ARG A 204 -9.29 1.27 -5.44
CA ARG A 204 -10.63 1.80 -5.68
C ARG A 204 -11.73 0.93 -5.03
N LYS A 205 -11.46 0.42 -3.83
CA LYS A 205 -12.42 -0.35 -3.02
C LYS A 205 -12.58 0.31 -1.64
N PRO A 206 -13.81 0.48 -1.13
CA PRO A 206 -15.11 0.16 -1.72
C PRO A 206 -15.47 1.07 -2.91
N THR A 207 -16.63 0.83 -3.52
CA THR A 207 -17.12 1.56 -4.71
C THR A 207 -17.16 3.08 -4.54
N SER A 208 -17.40 3.59 -3.32
CA SER A 208 -17.34 5.03 -3.03
C SER A 208 -15.96 5.63 -3.36
N SER A 209 -14.89 4.90 -3.08
CA SER A 209 -13.53 5.28 -3.42
C SER A 209 -13.27 5.28 -4.94
N ALA A 210 -13.96 4.42 -5.69
CA ALA A 210 -13.92 4.43 -7.15
C ALA A 210 -14.65 5.66 -7.73
N ILE A 211 -15.84 5.97 -7.17
CA ILE A 211 -16.62 7.16 -7.56
C ILE A 211 -15.81 8.43 -7.29
N GLU A 212 -15.21 8.55 -6.10
CA GLU A 212 -14.35 9.69 -5.75
C GLU A 212 -13.21 9.89 -6.75
N PHE A 213 -12.55 8.80 -7.15
CA PHE A 213 -11.49 8.85 -8.14
C PHE A 213 -12.00 9.33 -9.49
N TRP A 214 -13.02 8.68 -10.06
CA TRP A 214 -13.51 9.03 -11.40
C TRP A 214 -14.17 10.41 -11.46
N ALA A 215 -14.92 10.80 -10.43
CA ALA A 215 -15.48 12.14 -10.32
C ALA A 215 -14.37 13.20 -10.28
N SER A 216 -13.32 12.97 -9.48
CA SER A 216 -12.16 13.88 -9.43
C SER A 216 -11.41 13.94 -10.77
N THR A 217 -11.30 12.83 -11.49
CA THR A 217 -10.74 12.82 -12.85
C THR A 217 -11.59 13.65 -13.82
N ALA A 218 -12.91 13.47 -13.80
CA ALA A 218 -13.82 14.26 -14.65
C ALA A 218 -13.74 15.76 -14.31
N VAL A 219 -13.72 16.12 -13.03
CA VAL A 219 -13.55 17.51 -12.58
C VAL A 219 -12.23 18.10 -13.07
N GLY A 220 -11.12 17.38 -12.90
CA GLY A 220 -9.82 17.83 -13.38
C GLY A 220 -9.80 18.04 -14.90
N PHE A 221 -10.40 17.13 -15.66
CA PHE A 221 -10.51 17.25 -17.11
C PHE A 221 -11.32 18.48 -17.53
N VAL A 222 -12.55 18.61 -17.02
CA VAL A 222 -13.46 19.70 -17.39
C VAL A 222 -12.89 21.06 -16.97
N ALA A 223 -12.30 21.16 -15.78
CA ALA A 223 -11.73 22.42 -15.30
C ALA A 223 -10.60 22.92 -16.21
N ILE A 224 -9.72 22.03 -16.68
CA ILE A 224 -8.64 22.42 -17.59
C ILE A 224 -9.17 22.78 -18.98
N VAL A 225 -10.12 22.02 -19.53
CA VAL A 225 -10.72 22.35 -20.83
C VAL A 225 -11.42 23.71 -20.75
N ALA A 226 -12.19 23.98 -19.69
CA ALA A 226 -12.83 25.26 -19.47
C ALA A 226 -11.82 26.40 -19.30
N PHE A 227 -10.70 26.14 -18.61
CA PHE A 227 -9.62 27.12 -18.48
C PHE A 227 -8.96 27.42 -19.84
N ALA A 228 -8.74 26.40 -20.67
CA ALA A 228 -8.23 26.56 -22.03
C ALA A 228 -9.12 27.47 -22.88
N TRP A 229 -10.45 27.30 -22.78
CA TRP A 229 -11.42 28.15 -23.45
C TRP A 229 -11.45 29.59 -22.91
N TRP A 230 -11.01 29.81 -21.67
CA TRP A 230 -11.02 31.13 -21.04
C TRP A 230 -9.79 31.98 -21.36
N ILE A 231 -8.64 31.35 -21.61
CA ILE A 231 -7.37 32.04 -21.90
C ILE A 231 -7.15 32.32 -23.40
N VAL A 232 -8.04 31.80 -24.25
CA VAL A 232 -8.06 31.99 -25.70
C VAL A 232 -8.96 33.19 -26.01
#